data_AF-A0A7S0NNT6-F1
#
_entry.id   AF-A0A7S0NNT6-F1
#
_cell.length_a   1.000
_cell.length_b   1.000
_cell.length_c   1.000
_cell.angle_alpha   90.00
_cell.angle_beta   90.00
_cell.angle_gamma   90.00
#
_symmetry.space_group_name_H-M   'P 1'
#
loop_
_entity.id
_entity.type
_entity.pdbx_description
1 polymer ?
#
loop_
_entity_poly.entity_id
_entity_poly.type
_entity_poly.pdbx_seq_one_letter_code
_entity_poly.pdbx_strand_id
1 'polypeptide(L)'
;RNQAFCSAATAATLLNAMARTVTAPVDVEFAPYPYFTQRSILQDACVRRVPTHEDGTLMSVKFLATHGATLHEWATYLSCFAEVEHVHAEVSTEAAFRDVVKAAFPTTRGAKAEKFVGINFLRTGVGEAGGGHMSPIAAYDETTDRVLIADVSRYKYPPVWARLPSVYGAMNTTDRASGESRGWVVLGPGPGASSSSPPPPSEPFGMDEYVATRARCMDAVADDDDWDAVMGCTEWPNVFPAGSCEGSRRGTAAAETAAA
;
A
#
# COMPACT_ATOMS: atom_id res chain seq x y z
N ARG A 1 -9.53 -0.16 -9.74
CA ARG A 1 -8.55 -1.25 -9.99
C ARG A 1 -7.25 -0.57 -10.43
N ASN A 2 -6.06 -1.02 -10.01
CA ASN A 2 -4.80 -0.34 -10.37
C ASN A 2 -3.63 -1.32 -10.55
N GLN A 3 -2.54 -0.86 -11.14
CA GLN A 3 -1.28 -1.61 -11.28
C GLN A 3 -0.09 -0.93 -10.57
N ALA A 4 -0.34 0.14 -9.82
CA ALA A 4 0.70 0.96 -9.19
C ALA A 4 0.75 0.87 -7.65
N PHE A 5 -0.28 0.29 -6.99
CA PHE A 5 -0.36 0.24 -5.52
C PHE A 5 0.42 -0.93 -4.90
N CYS A 6 1.46 -1.42 -5.56
CA CYS A 6 2.27 -2.51 -5.00
C CYS A 6 2.86 -2.14 -3.63
N SER A 7 3.26 -0.88 -3.44
CA SER A 7 3.76 -0.38 -2.15
C SER A 7 2.66 -0.41 -1.08
N ALA A 8 1.46 0.12 -1.36
CA ALA A 8 0.35 0.14 -0.40
C ALA A 8 -0.17 -1.27 -0.07
N ALA A 9 -0.21 -2.18 -1.05
CA ALA A 9 -0.58 -3.58 -0.82
C ALA A 9 0.46 -4.31 0.05
N THR A 10 1.74 -4.03 -0.19
CA THR A 10 2.84 -4.55 0.63
C THR A 10 2.77 -3.98 2.05
N ALA A 11 2.54 -2.68 2.20
CA ALA A 11 2.38 -2.02 3.49
C ALA A 11 1.23 -2.63 4.29
N ALA A 12 0.04 -2.80 3.70
CA ALA A 12 -1.09 -3.44 4.37
C ALA A 12 -0.76 -4.86 4.82
N THR A 13 0.00 -5.62 4.03
CA THR A 13 0.43 -6.98 4.39
C THR A 13 1.36 -6.97 5.61
N LEU A 14 2.39 -6.12 5.58
CA LEU A 14 3.39 -6.03 6.65
C LEU A 14 2.77 -5.49 7.95
N LEU A 15 1.98 -4.41 7.88
CA LEU A 15 1.34 -3.81 9.05
C LEU A 15 0.31 -4.74 9.70
N ASN A 16 -0.47 -5.50 8.91
CA ASN A 16 -1.38 -6.49 9.47
C ASN A 16 -0.66 -7.68 10.10
N ALA A 17 0.54 -8.05 9.62
CA ALA A 17 1.38 -9.04 10.30
C ALA A 17 1.85 -8.55 11.69
N MET A 18 1.87 -7.23 11.88
CA MET A 18 2.20 -6.54 13.13
C MET A 18 0.98 -6.17 13.97
N ALA A 19 -0.22 -6.70 13.70
CA ALA A 19 -1.47 -6.31 14.38
C ALA A 19 -1.47 -6.49 15.92
N ARG A 20 -0.46 -7.16 16.50
CA ARG A 20 -0.26 -7.26 17.96
C ARG A 20 0.50 -6.08 18.56
N THR A 21 1.25 -5.35 17.75
CA THR A 21 2.17 -4.29 18.18
C THR A 21 1.85 -2.94 17.54
N VAL A 22 1.10 -2.93 16.44
CA VAL A 22 0.62 -1.72 15.77
C VAL A 22 -0.90 -1.67 15.84
N THR A 23 -1.43 -0.52 16.25
CA THR A 23 -2.88 -0.26 16.25
C THR A 23 -3.37 -0.04 14.82
N ALA A 24 -4.26 -0.91 14.36
CA ALA A 24 -4.87 -0.77 13.05
C ALA A 24 -6.19 0.04 13.09
N PRO A 25 -6.55 0.73 11.99
CA PRO A 25 -7.86 1.36 11.84
C PRO A 25 -8.99 0.31 11.83
N VAL A 26 -10.19 0.72 12.22
CA VAL A 26 -11.42 -0.09 12.03
C VAL A 26 -12.08 0.34 10.73
N ASP A 27 -12.15 -0.58 9.77
CA ASP A 27 -12.96 -0.43 8.57
C ASP A 27 -14.39 -0.95 8.82
N VAL A 28 -15.31 -0.56 7.94
CA VAL A 28 -16.76 -0.65 8.13
C VAL A 28 -17.15 -2.05 7.73
N GLU A 29 -16.49 -2.50 6.67
CA GLU A 29 -16.64 -3.81 6.08
C GLU A 29 -16.42 -4.92 7.09
N PHE A 30 -15.53 -4.72 8.06
CA PHE A 30 -15.22 -5.72 9.09
C PHE A 30 -15.32 -5.17 10.52
N ALA A 31 -16.07 -4.10 10.76
CA ALA A 31 -16.29 -3.63 12.13
C ALA A 31 -16.87 -4.77 13.00
N PRO A 32 -16.38 -4.95 14.25
CA PRO A 32 -15.43 -4.11 14.99
C PRO A 32 -13.95 -4.52 14.84
N TYR A 33 -13.59 -5.41 13.92
CA TYR A 33 -12.23 -5.93 13.77
C TYR A 33 -11.29 -4.90 13.11
N PRO A 34 -10.19 -4.48 13.78
CA PRO A 34 -9.25 -3.53 13.22
C PRO A 34 -8.27 -4.22 12.24
N TYR A 35 -8.03 -3.59 11.09
CA TYR A 35 -7.05 -4.06 10.09
C TYR A 35 -6.68 -2.94 9.10
N PHE A 36 -5.46 -2.98 8.60
CA PHE A 36 -5.00 -2.07 7.55
C PHE A 36 -5.50 -2.53 6.18
N THR A 37 -6.02 -1.57 5.41
CA THR A 37 -6.28 -1.73 3.98
C THR A 37 -5.40 -0.80 3.17
N GLN A 38 -5.26 -1.06 1.87
CA GLN A 38 -4.64 -0.08 0.96
C GLN A 38 -5.32 1.29 1.08
N ARG A 39 -6.65 1.29 1.25
CA ARG A 39 -7.45 2.50 1.43
C ARG A 39 -7.11 3.21 2.75
N SER A 40 -7.19 2.52 3.88
CA SER A 40 -7.01 3.13 5.19
C SER A 40 -5.62 3.75 5.34
N ILE A 41 -4.61 3.12 4.72
CA ILE A 41 -3.24 3.66 4.67
C ILE A 41 -3.20 4.97 3.88
N LEU A 42 -3.77 5.00 2.67
CA LEU A 42 -3.68 6.18 1.81
C LEU A 42 -4.62 7.33 2.21
N GLN A 43 -5.62 7.06 3.06
CA GLN A 43 -6.48 8.08 3.67
C GLN A 43 -5.87 8.68 4.94
N ASP A 44 -4.83 8.07 5.51
CA ASP A 44 -4.24 8.54 6.75
C ASP A 44 -3.64 9.94 6.60
N ALA A 45 -3.93 10.83 7.56
CA ALA A 45 -3.53 12.22 7.50
C ALA A 45 -2.00 12.43 7.55
N CYS A 46 -1.26 11.53 8.21
CA CYS A 46 0.20 11.53 8.17
C CYS A 46 0.69 11.15 6.78
N VAL A 47 0.12 10.09 6.18
CA VAL A 47 0.48 9.64 4.83
C VAL A 47 0.22 10.74 3.80
N ARG A 48 -0.92 11.45 3.88
CA ARG A 48 -1.25 12.54 2.94
C ARG A 48 -0.33 13.78 3.04
N ARG A 49 0.54 13.85 4.06
CA ARG A 49 1.54 14.91 4.22
C ARG A 49 2.94 14.51 3.75
N VAL A 50 3.13 13.27 3.31
CA VAL A 50 4.43 12.78 2.84
C VAL A 50 4.79 13.48 1.53
N PRO A 51 5.94 14.16 1.43
CA PRO A 51 6.44 14.71 0.17
C PRO A 51 6.75 13.60 -0.82
N THR A 52 6.63 13.91 -2.11
CA THR A 52 6.93 12.99 -3.19
C THR A 52 8.16 13.44 -3.99
N HIS A 53 8.62 12.60 -4.91
CA HIS A 53 9.68 12.88 -5.87
C HIS A 53 9.27 13.89 -6.93
N GLU A 54 7.97 14.24 -7.03
CA GLU A 54 7.51 15.39 -7.80
C GLU A 54 7.43 16.63 -6.92
N ASP A 55 8.16 17.67 -7.32
CA ASP A 55 8.25 18.92 -6.56
C ASP A 55 6.86 19.53 -6.30
N GLY A 56 6.66 20.00 -5.07
CA GLY A 56 5.39 20.55 -4.61
C GLY A 56 4.22 19.55 -4.50
N THR A 57 4.44 18.26 -4.78
CA THR A 57 3.38 17.24 -4.75
C THR A 57 3.46 16.37 -3.50
N LEU A 58 2.32 16.21 -2.83
CA LEU A 58 2.17 15.35 -1.66
C LEU A 58 1.57 14.00 -2.03
N MET A 59 1.88 12.99 -1.23
CA MET A 59 1.38 11.63 -1.39
C MET A 59 -0.15 11.65 -1.38
N SER A 60 -0.72 11.09 -2.44
CA SER A 60 -2.15 10.95 -2.62
C SER A 60 -2.44 9.66 -3.35
N VAL A 61 -3.70 9.27 -3.35
CA VAL A 61 -4.15 8.10 -4.12
C VAL A 61 -3.91 8.31 -5.61
N LYS A 62 -4.19 9.53 -6.11
CA LYS A 62 -3.92 9.92 -7.50
C LYS A 62 -2.44 9.76 -7.83
N PHE A 63 -1.58 10.35 -7.00
CA PHE A 63 -0.14 10.29 -7.19
C PHE A 63 0.37 8.84 -7.23
N LEU A 64 -0.02 8.04 -6.24
CA LEU A 64 0.40 6.64 -6.19
C LEU A 64 -0.15 5.84 -7.38
N ALA A 65 -1.32 6.19 -7.91
CA ALA A 65 -1.94 5.51 -9.05
C ALA A 65 -1.18 5.72 -10.35
N THR A 66 -0.55 6.89 -10.51
CA THR A 66 0.16 7.28 -11.75
C THR A 66 1.66 7.06 -11.68
N HIS A 67 2.27 7.18 -10.49
CA HIS A 67 3.73 7.15 -10.33
C HIS A 67 4.25 5.95 -9.53
N GLY A 68 3.39 5.30 -8.74
CA GLY A 68 3.86 4.39 -7.69
C GLY A 68 4.58 5.16 -6.58
N ALA A 69 5.48 4.48 -5.86
CA ALA A 69 6.31 5.09 -4.82
C ALA A 69 7.78 4.70 -5.02
N THR A 70 8.70 5.57 -4.63
CA THR A 70 10.12 5.27 -4.45
C THR A 70 10.35 4.53 -3.13
N LEU A 71 11.57 4.02 -2.90
CA LEU A 71 11.91 3.40 -1.60
C LEU A 71 11.77 4.39 -0.44
N HIS A 72 12.26 5.61 -0.62
CA HIS A 72 12.25 6.64 0.42
C HIS A 72 10.82 7.09 0.76
N GLU A 73 9.98 7.36 -0.25
CA GLU A 73 8.57 7.68 -0.04
C GLU A 73 7.83 6.56 0.67
N TRP A 74 8.11 5.32 0.28
CA TRP A 74 7.51 4.13 0.89
C TRP A 74 7.88 4.02 2.37
N ALA A 75 9.16 4.16 2.70
CA ALA A 75 9.63 4.15 4.07
C ALA A 75 9.03 5.30 4.89
N THR A 76 8.95 6.49 4.30
CA THR A 76 8.42 7.69 4.96
C THR A 76 6.96 7.52 5.32
N TYR A 77 6.11 7.01 4.43
CA TYR A 77 4.71 6.81 4.79
C TYR A 77 4.51 5.61 5.72
N LEU A 78 5.33 4.56 5.65
CA LEU A 78 5.28 3.46 6.62
C LEU A 78 5.61 3.95 8.04
N SER A 79 6.47 4.96 8.18
CA SER A 79 6.82 5.55 9.48
C SER A 79 5.64 6.21 10.21
N CYS A 80 4.54 6.48 9.50
CA CYS A 80 3.28 6.90 10.12
C CYS A 80 2.68 5.81 11.03
N PHE A 81 3.04 4.53 10.84
CA PHE A 81 2.38 3.40 11.51
C PHE A 81 3.32 2.52 12.35
N ALA A 82 4.60 2.48 12.00
CA ALA A 82 5.56 1.58 12.62
C ALA A 82 6.96 2.20 12.70
N GLU A 83 7.87 1.56 13.43
CA GLU A 83 9.29 1.84 13.27
C GLU A 83 9.76 1.27 11.94
N VAL A 84 10.49 2.08 11.16
CA VAL A 84 10.93 1.73 9.82
C VAL A 84 12.40 2.10 9.65
N GLU A 85 13.21 1.11 9.31
CA GLU A 85 14.53 1.31 8.72
C GLU A 85 14.43 1.04 7.22
N HIS A 86 15.08 1.87 6.39
CA HIS A 86 15.21 1.59 4.97
C HIS A 86 16.66 1.70 4.54
N VAL A 87 17.05 0.86 3.58
CA VAL A 87 18.42 0.79 3.08
C VAL A 87 18.38 0.70 1.57
N HIS A 88 18.99 1.69 0.92
CA HIS A 88 19.32 1.65 -0.50
C HIS A 88 20.40 0.60 -0.74
N ALA A 89 20.21 -0.26 -1.73
CA ALA A 89 21.10 -1.40 -1.96
C ALA A 89 22.52 -0.97 -2.37
N GLU A 90 22.69 0.19 -2.99
CA GLU A 90 24.01 0.70 -3.40
C GLU A 90 24.93 1.06 -2.22
N VAL A 91 24.38 1.35 -1.03
CA VAL A 91 25.14 1.70 0.17
C VAL A 91 25.33 0.52 1.13
N SER A 92 25.03 -0.70 0.69
CA SER A 92 25.10 -1.92 1.51
C SER A 92 25.76 -3.08 0.74
N THR A 93 25.61 -4.30 1.26
CA THR A 93 26.12 -5.51 0.62
C THR A 93 25.09 -6.64 0.64
N GLU A 94 25.23 -7.60 -0.27
CA GLU A 94 24.41 -8.81 -0.29
C GLU A 94 24.51 -9.59 1.02
N ALA A 95 25.71 -9.66 1.62
CA ALA A 95 25.93 -10.30 2.91
C ALA A 95 25.17 -9.60 4.04
N ALA A 96 25.19 -8.26 4.08
CA ALA A 96 24.42 -7.51 5.07
C ALA A 96 22.91 -7.70 4.89
N PHE A 97 22.40 -7.72 3.65
CA PHE A 97 20.99 -8.00 3.38
C PHE A 97 20.57 -9.42 3.83
N ARG A 98 21.45 -10.40 3.60
CA ARG A 98 21.27 -11.77 4.08
C ARG A 98 21.16 -11.84 5.59
N ASP A 99 21.99 -11.09 6.31
CA ASP A 99 21.92 -11.02 7.77
C ASP A 99 20.61 -10.38 8.25
N VAL A 100 20.12 -9.33 7.56
CA VAL A 100 18.79 -8.74 7.81
C VAL A 100 17.67 -9.77 7.64
N VAL A 101 17.69 -10.53 6.54
CA VAL A 101 16.69 -11.57 6.27
C VAL A 101 16.74 -12.67 7.35
N LYS A 102 17.93 -13.15 7.70
CA LYS A 102 18.11 -14.15 8.77
C LYS A 102 17.58 -13.66 10.12
N ALA A 103 17.79 -12.38 10.44
CA ALA A 103 17.31 -11.79 11.69
C ALA A 103 15.78 -11.65 11.73
N ALA A 104 15.11 -11.48 10.59
CA ALA A 104 13.66 -11.32 10.51
C ALA A 104 12.88 -12.65 10.70
N PHE A 105 13.49 -13.79 10.39
CA PHE A 105 12.82 -15.10 10.43
C PHE A 105 13.34 -15.98 11.56
N PRO A 106 12.64 -16.06 12.71
CA PRO A 106 13.09 -16.88 13.82
C PRO A 106 13.03 -18.38 13.47
N THR A 107 14.08 -19.11 13.82
CA THR A 107 14.22 -20.56 13.53
C THR A 107 13.71 -21.45 14.66
N THR A 108 13.38 -20.88 15.81
CA THR A 108 12.87 -21.61 16.98
C THR A 108 11.38 -21.90 16.85
N ARG A 109 10.98 -23.15 17.08
CA ARG A 109 9.56 -23.56 17.05
C ARG A 109 8.72 -22.70 18.01
N GLY A 110 7.67 -22.08 17.48
CA GLY A 110 6.72 -21.26 18.25
C GLY A 110 7.13 -19.80 18.44
N ALA A 111 8.38 -19.43 18.09
CA ALA A 111 8.79 -18.04 18.05
C ALA A 111 7.96 -17.27 17.00
N LYS A 112 7.76 -15.98 17.28
CA LYS A 112 7.05 -15.06 16.39
C LYS A 112 8.05 -14.04 15.85
N ALA A 113 7.90 -13.68 14.58
CA ALA A 113 8.69 -12.60 14.00
C ALA A 113 8.30 -11.28 14.68
N GLU A 114 9.30 -10.50 15.08
CA GLU A 114 9.13 -9.15 15.61
C GLU A 114 9.47 -8.09 14.56
N LYS A 115 10.26 -8.48 13.55
CA LYS A 115 10.63 -7.63 12.42
C LYS A 115 10.15 -8.24 11.12
N PHE A 116 9.80 -7.39 10.17
CA PHE A 116 9.27 -7.79 8.87
C PHE A 116 10.01 -7.07 7.75
N VAL A 117 10.27 -7.77 6.64
CA VAL A 117 11.08 -7.24 5.55
C VAL A 117 10.22 -7.04 4.30
N GLY A 118 10.28 -5.84 3.75
CA GLY A 118 9.73 -5.49 2.45
C GLY A 118 10.85 -5.12 1.48
N ILE A 119 10.68 -5.44 0.20
CA ILE A 119 11.68 -5.11 -0.84
C ILE A 119 11.08 -4.23 -1.92
N ASN A 120 11.86 -3.28 -2.42
CA ASN A 120 11.68 -2.58 -3.70
C ASN A 120 12.72 -3.14 -4.67
N PHE A 121 12.30 -3.75 -5.77
CA PHE A 121 13.20 -4.44 -6.69
C PHE A 121 12.75 -4.31 -8.15
N LEU A 122 13.68 -4.50 -9.08
CA LEU A 122 13.36 -4.58 -10.50
C LEU A 122 12.92 -6.01 -10.87
N ARG A 123 11.70 -6.17 -11.40
CA ARG A 123 11.11 -7.50 -11.73
C ARG A 123 12.02 -8.38 -12.59
N THR A 124 12.71 -7.80 -13.56
CA THR A 124 13.59 -8.55 -14.47
C THR A 124 14.74 -9.26 -13.74
N GLY A 125 15.18 -8.74 -12.59
CA GLY A 125 16.23 -9.37 -11.78
C GLY A 125 15.80 -10.66 -11.09
N VAL A 126 14.49 -10.93 -10.99
CA VAL A 126 13.93 -12.19 -10.46
C VAL A 126 13.24 -13.05 -11.52
N GLY A 127 13.44 -12.74 -12.80
CA GLY A 127 12.88 -13.50 -13.92
C GLY A 127 11.45 -13.11 -14.29
N GLU A 128 10.96 -11.97 -13.80
CA GLU A 128 9.63 -11.46 -14.10
C GLU A 128 9.65 -10.33 -15.14
N ALA A 129 8.58 -10.20 -15.92
CA ALA A 129 8.39 -9.06 -16.82
C ALA A 129 7.79 -7.83 -16.08
N GLY A 130 8.41 -6.66 -16.26
CA GLY A 130 7.92 -5.37 -15.78
C GLY A 130 9.04 -4.47 -15.24
N GLY A 131 8.64 -3.34 -14.67
CA GLY A 131 9.53 -2.36 -14.04
C GLY A 131 9.77 -2.65 -12.54
N GLY A 132 9.95 -1.55 -11.77
CA GLY A 132 10.07 -1.62 -10.31
C GLY A 132 8.82 -2.20 -9.66
N HIS A 133 9.00 -2.87 -8.53
CA HIS A 133 7.92 -3.53 -7.80
C HIS A 133 8.24 -3.63 -6.31
N MET A 134 7.19 -3.66 -5.49
CA MET A 134 7.29 -3.86 -4.05
C MET A 134 6.53 -5.09 -3.62
N SER A 135 7.13 -5.90 -2.75
CA SER A 135 6.48 -7.06 -2.13
C SER A 135 7.17 -7.44 -0.81
N PRO A 136 6.46 -8.14 0.09
CA PRO A 136 7.05 -8.62 1.32
C PRO A 136 7.89 -9.88 1.06
N ILE A 137 8.94 -10.07 1.86
CA ILE A 137 9.60 -11.37 2.00
C ILE A 137 8.83 -12.16 3.05
N ALA A 138 8.41 -13.38 2.70
CA ALA A 138 7.60 -14.24 3.56
C ALA A 138 8.40 -15.37 4.22
N ALA A 139 9.55 -15.74 3.66
CA ALA A 139 10.41 -16.79 4.22
C ALA A 139 11.83 -16.70 3.66
N TYR A 140 12.77 -17.35 4.36
CA TYR A 140 14.14 -17.59 3.92
C TYR A 140 14.48 -19.07 4.07
N ASP A 141 15.02 -19.67 3.01
CA ASP A 141 15.62 -20.99 3.03
C ASP A 141 17.14 -20.87 2.95
N GLU A 142 17.79 -21.11 4.09
CA GLU A 142 19.25 -21.03 4.22
C GLU A 142 19.98 -22.11 3.40
N THR A 143 19.35 -23.27 3.15
CA THR A 143 20.00 -24.38 2.44
C THR A 143 20.20 -24.06 0.96
N THR A 144 19.17 -23.49 0.32
CA THR A 144 19.23 -23.14 -1.11
C THR A 144 19.54 -21.66 -1.36
N ASP A 145 19.71 -20.89 -0.29
CA ASP A 145 19.89 -19.46 -0.29
C ASP A 145 18.83 -18.70 -1.08
N ARG A 146 17.57 -18.92 -0.70
CA ARG A 146 16.41 -18.34 -1.38
C ARG A 146 15.50 -17.62 -0.42
N VAL A 147 14.89 -16.56 -0.92
CA VAL A 147 13.80 -15.86 -0.25
C VAL A 147 12.49 -16.12 -0.98
N LEU A 148 11.42 -16.28 -0.23
CA LEU A 148 10.06 -16.33 -0.77
C LEU A 148 9.52 -14.91 -0.87
N ILE A 149 9.35 -14.42 -2.09
CA ILE A 149 8.69 -13.14 -2.37
C ILE A 149 7.20 -13.44 -2.52
N ALA A 150 6.38 -12.92 -1.60
CA ALA A 150 4.93 -13.07 -1.68
C ALA A 150 4.33 -11.95 -2.55
N ASP A 151 4.43 -12.09 -3.89
CA ASP A 151 4.05 -11.04 -4.84
C ASP A 151 2.59 -10.58 -4.64
N VAL A 152 2.43 -9.28 -4.34
CA VAL A 152 1.12 -8.63 -4.15
C VAL A 152 0.34 -8.45 -5.46
N SER A 153 0.99 -8.57 -6.62
CA SER A 153 0.38 -8.62 -7.95
C SER A 153 -0.14 -10.01 -8.27
N ARG A 154 -0.99 -10.54 -7.38
CA ARG A 154 -1.52 -11.91 -7.40
C ARG A 154 -2.26 -12.30 -8.67
N TYR A 155 -2.72 -11.32 -9.44
CA TYR A 155 -3.36 -11.52 -10.75
C TYR A 155 -2.34 -11.82 -11.87
N LYS A 156 -1.05 -11.56 -11.64
CA LYS A 156 0.01 -11.63 -12.65
C LYS A 156 1.04 -12.71 -12.32
N TYR A 157 1.50 -12.80 -11.08
CA TYR A 157 2.50 -13.79 -10.68
C TYR A 157 2.14 -14.50 -9.36
N PRO A 158 2.46 -15.80 -9.24
CA PRO A 158 2.42 -16.49 -7.96
C PRO A 158 3.60 -16.06 -7.06
N PRO A 159 3.57 -16.37 -5.76
CA PRO A 159 4.75 -16.24 -4.91
C PRO A 159 5.96 -16.98 -5.50
N VAL A 160 7.15 -16.37 -5.43
CA VAL A 160 8.36 -16.88 -6.08
C VAL A 160 9.51 -17.09 -5.09
N TRP A 161 10.19 -18.23 -5.20
CA TRP A 161 11.44 -18.51 -4.50
C TRP A 161 12.64 -18.06 -5.34
N ALA A 162 13.11 -16.84 -5.10
CA ALA A 162 14.25 -16.27 -5.80
C ALA A 162 15.55 -16.45 -5.01
N ARG A 163 16.68 -16.64 -5.71
CA ARG A 163 17.99 -16.67 -5.07
C ARG A 163 18.29 -15.31 -4.44
N LEU A 164 18.75 -15.28 -3.20
CA LEU A 164 19.05 -14.03 -2.50
C LEU A 164 20.02 -13.13 -3.27
N PRO A 165 21.12 -13.63 -3.89
CA PRO A 165 21.97 -12.82 -4.77
C PRO A 165 21.22 -12.15 -5.93
N SER A 166 20.26 -12.85 -6.54
CA SER A 166 19.46 -12.30 -7.64
C SER A 166 18.51 -11.22 -7.14
N VAL A 167 17.90 -11.41 -5.96
CA VAL A 167 17.06 -10.40 -5.32
C VAL A 167 17.88 -9.16 -4.96
N TYR A 168 19.06 -9.34 -4.36
CA TYR A 168 19.96 -8.23 -4.07
C TYR A 168 20.37 -7.47 -5.33
N GLY A 169 20.75 -8.19 -6.40
CA GLY A 169 21.03 -7.59 -7.70
C GLY A 169 19.84 -6.81 -8.28
N ALA A 170 18.61 -7.31 -8.09
CA ALA A 170 17.39 -6.62 -8.51
C ALA A 170 17.12 -5.34 -7.70
N MET A 171 17.47 -5.32 -6.42
CA MET A 171 17.40 -4.13 -5.56
C MET A 171 18.52 -3.13 -5.87
N ASN A 172 19.72 -3.62 -6.21
CA ASN A 172 20.87 -2.79 -6.59
C ASN A 172 20.79 -2.28 -8.05
N THR A 173 19.61 -1.82 -8.43
CA THR A 173 19.33 -1.16 -9.70
C THR A 173 18.79 0.23 -9.41
N THR A 174 19.20 1.22 -10.20
CA THR A 174 18.70 2.59 -10.06
C THR A 174 17.21 2.68 -10.37
N ASP A 175 16.46 3.32 -9.47
CA ASP A 175 15.12 3.81 -9.74
C ASP A 175 15.22 5.18 -10.43
N ARG A 176 14.56 5.33 -11.58
CA ARG A 176 14.63 6.58 -12.35
C ARG A 176 13.90 7.73 -11.67
N ALA A 177 12.90 7.42 -10.84
CA ALA A 177 12.10 8.44 -10.15
C ALA A 177 12.90 9.15 -9.05
N SER A 178 13.66 8.40 -8.25
CA SER A 178 14.51 8.98 -7.18
C SER A 178 15.94 9.29 -7.63
N GLY A 179 16.45 8.61 -8.66
CA GLY A 179 17.87 8.65 -9.01
C GLY A 179 18.78 7.82 -8.10
N GLU A 180 18.20 7.12 -7.12
CA GLU A 180 18.89 6.24 -6.17
C GLU A 180 18.62 4.77 -6.50
N SER A 181 19.42 3.86 -5.95
CA SER A 181 19.12 2.43 -6.02
C SER A 181 17.78 2.10 -5.35
N ARG A 182 17.19 0.96 -5.72
CA ARG A 182 16.11 0.38 -4.91
C ARG A 182 16.71 -0.26 -3.65
N GLY A 183 15.99 -1.12 -2.94
CA GLY A 183 16.44 -1.60 -1.64
C GLY A 183 15.36 -2.28 -0.84
N TRP A 184 15.51 -2.23 0.48
CA TRP A 184 14.58 -2.88 1.40
C TRP A 184 14.19 -1.97 2.56
N VAL A 185 13.07 -2.33 3.18
CA VAL A 185 12.59 -1.78 4.43
C VAL A 185 12.52 -2.89 5.48
N VAL A 186 12.83 -2.54 6.72
CA VAL A 186 12.63 -3.40 7.90
C VAL A 186 11.66 -2.68 8.82
N LEU A 187 10.54 -3.32 9.12
CA LEU A 187 9.52 -2.80 10.01
C LEU A 187 9.62 -3.51 11.36
N GLY A 188 9.49 -2.75 12.44
CA GLY A 188 9.50 -3.24 13.81
C GLY A 188 8.48 -2.54 14.71
N PRO A 189 8.28 -3.05 15.93
CA PRO A 189 7.39 -2.41 16.89
C PRO A 189 7.98 -1.07 17.37
N GLY A 190 7.30 0.02 17.09
CA GLY A 190 7.62 1.34 17.61
C GLY A 190 6.41 2.26 17.53
N PRO A 191 6.46 3.43 18.20
CA PRO A 191 5.35 4.38 18.15
C PRO A 191 5.24 4.94 16.72
N GLY A 192 4.37 4.34 15.90
CA GLY A 192 3.85 5.03 14.74
C GLY A 192 3.20 6.34 15.19
N ALA A 193 3.35 7.40 14.41
CA ALA A 193 2.63 8.66 14.66
C ALA A 193 1.15 8.33 14.88
N SER A 194 0.60 8.69 16.04
CA SER A 194 -0.73 8.26 16.50
C SER A 194 -1.77 8.31 15.37
N SER A 195 -2.18 7.14 14.87
CA SER A 195 -3.23 7.06 13.85
C SER A 195 -4.55 7.43 14.52
N SER A 196 -5.05 8.64 14.28
CA SER A 196 -6.39 9.04 14.70
C SER A 196 -7.41 8.41 13.75
N SER A 197 -7.64 7.10 13.88
CA SER A 197 -8.82 6.50 13.28
C SER A 197 -10.04 7.04 14.02
N PRO A 198 -11.06 7.55 13.32
CA PRO A 198 -12.31 7.92 13.97
C PRO A 198 -12.87 6.71 14.73
N PRO A 199 -13.42 6.90 15.94
CA PRO A 199 -14.02 5.80 16.70
C PRO A 199 -15.13 5.13 15.87
N PRO A 200 -15.39 3.82 16.08
CA PRO A 200 -16.53 3.16 15.45
C PRO A 200 -17.82 3.93 15.81
N PRO A 201 -18.78 4.07 14.89
CA PRO A 201 -20.01 4.80 15.13
C PRO A 201 -20.77 4.18 16.30
N SER A 202 -21.32 5.02 17.17
CA SER A 202 -22.20 4.61 18.26
C SER A 202 -23.64 4.39 17.74
N GLU A 203 -24.06 3.13 17.60
CA GLU A 203 -25.43 2.62 17.33
C GLU A 203 -26.25 3.14 16.12
N PRO A 204 -27.23 2.34 15.67
CA PRO A 204 -26.97 1.22 14.78
C PRO A 204 -26.49 1.74 13.42
N PHE A 205 -25.23 1.50 13.11
CA PHE A 205 -24.69 1.72 11.77
C PHE A 205 -25.41 0.78 10.79
N GLY A 206 -26.20 1.35 9.88
CA GLY A 206 -26.88 0.61 8.81
C GLY A 206 -25.86 0.10 7.79
N MET A 207 -25.18 -1.00 8.12
CA MET A 207 -24.16 -1.63 7.29
C MET A 207 -24.64 -1.81 5.84
N ASP A 208 -25.88 -2.28 5.68
CA ASP A 208 -26.49 -2.50 4.37
C ASP A 208 -26.71 -1.17 3.60
N GLU A 209 -27.14 -0.12 4.29
CA GLU A 209 -27.34 1.21 3.68
C GLU A 209 -26.02 1.85 3.29
N TYR A 210 -24.98 1.73 4.13
CA TYR A 210 -23.64 2.18 3.79
C TYR A 210 -23.09 1.43 2.59
N VAL A 211 -23.16 0.09 2.59
CA VAL A 211 -22.66 -0.73 1.49
C VAL A 211 -23.38 -0.38 0.20
N ALA A 212 -24.71 -0.23 0.23
CA ALA A 212 -25.50 0.15 -0.93
C ALA A 212 -25.19 1.58 -1.41
N THR A 213 -24.99 2.53 -0.51
CA THR A 213 -24.66 3.93 -0.86
C THR A 213 -23.26 4.05 -1.43
N ARG A 214 -22.29 3.37 -0.82
CA ARG A 214 -20.94 3.25 -1.35
C ARG A 214 -20.94 2.62 -2.73
N ALA A 215 -21.69 1.53 -2.94
CA ALA A 215 -21.79 0.90 -4.25
C ALA A 215 -22.30 1.89 -5.31
N ARG A 216 -23.36 2.65 -5.01
CA ARG A 216 -23.88 3.70 -5.92
C ARG A 216 -22.87 4.80 -6.20
N CYS A 217 -22.15 5.27 -5.18
CA CYS A 217 -21.10 6.28 -5.35
C CYS A 217 -19.99 5.75 -6.25
N MET A 218 -19.50 4.53 -5.98
CA MET A 218 -18.45 3.88 -6.76
C MET A 218 -18.87 3.63 -8.21
N ASP A 219 -20.13 3.27 -8.48
CA ASP A 219 -20.67 3.15 -9.84
C ASP A 219 -20.69 4.50 -10.56
N ALA A 220 -20.99 5.60 -9.84
CA ALA A 220 -21.03 6.95 -10.40
C ALA A 220 -19.66 7.51 -10.77
N VAL A 221 -18.59 7.01 -10.14
CA VAL A 221 -17.20 7.42 -10.41
C VAL A 221 -16.36 6.34 -11.11
N ALA A 222 -16.98 5.22 -11.53
CA ALA A 222 -16.27 4.04 -12.02
C ALA A 222 -15.45 4.30 -13.31
N ASP A 223 -15.91 5.26 -14.12
CA ASP A 223 -15.31 5.62 -15.41
C ASP A 223 -14.50 6.93 -15.36
N ASP A 224 -14.33 7.53 -14.17
CA ASP A 224 -13.58 8.77 -14.00
C ASP A 224 -12.16 8.50 -13.49
N ASP A 225 -11.18 9.23 -14.03
CA ASP A 225 -9.81 9.30 -13.49
C ASP A 225 -9.73 10.26 -12.27
N ASP A 226 -10.87 10.76 -11.79
CA ASP A 226 -11.02 11.52 -10.55
C ASP A 226 -10.86 10.63 -9.32
N TRP A 227 -9.60 10.37 -8.98
CA TRP A 227 -9.21 9.64 -7.79
C TRP A 227 -9.66 10.30 -6.48
N ASP A 228 -9.86 11.62 -6.45
CA ASP A 228 -10.36 12.29 -5.25
C ASP A 228 -11.85 11.98 -5.05
N ALA A 229 -12.64 11.94 -6.14
CA ALA A 229 -14.03 11.47 -6.08
C ALA A 229 -14.13 9.99 -5.70
N VAL A 230 -13.28 9.12 -6.28
CA VAL A 230 -13.20 7.69 -5.92
C VAL A 230 -12.88 7.53 -4.43
N MET A 231 -11.95 8.32 -3.90
CA MET A 231 -11.60 8.24 -2.48
C MET A 231 -12.66 8.86 -1.57
N GLY A 232 -13.35 9.92 -2.02
CA GLY A 232 -14.49 10.52 -1.33
C GLY A 232 -15.64 9.53 -1.14
N CYS A 233 -15.89 8.64 -2.11
CA CYS A 233 -16.84 7.53 -1.98
C CYS A 233 -16.48 6.53 -0.88
N THR A 234 -15.30 6.64 -0.28
CA THR A 234 -14.75 5.67 0.67
C THR A 234 -14.36 6.25 2.03
N GLU A 235 -14.63 7.54 2.29
CA GLU A 235 -14.36 8.21 3.57
C GLU A 235 -15.31 7.76 4.71
N TRP A 236 -14.80 7.82 5.94
CA TRP A 236 -15.50 7.43 7.17
C TRP A 236 -15.65 8.61 8.15
N PRO A 237 -16.78 8.76 8.88
CA PRO A 237 -18.15 8.37 8.56
C PRO A 237 -18.84 9.63 8.03
N ASN A 238 -18.82 9.85 6.72
CA ASN A 238 -19.69 10.88 6.17
C ASN A 238 -21.11 10.30 6.18
N VAL A 239 -21.96 10.83 7.07
CA VAL A 239 -23.38 10.98 6.77
C VAL A 239 -23.40 11.68 5.42
N PHE A 240 -23.58 10.92 4.34
CA PHE A 240 -23.57 11.49 2.99
C PHE A 240 -24.59 12.61 2.97
N PRO A 241 -24.19 13.88 2.77
CA PRO A 241 -25.17 14.95 2.62
C PRO A 241 -26.05 14.60 1.43
N ALA A 242 -27.37 14.72 1.58
CA ALA A 242 -28.29 14.51 0.47
C ALA A 242 -27.84 15.35 -0.73
N GLY A 243 -27.50 14.69 -1.85
CA GLY A 243 -27.12 15.35 -3.11
C GLY A 243 -25.69 15.12 -3.62
N SER A 244 -24.79 14.45 -2.87
CA SER A 244 -23.40 14.24 -3.33
C SER A 244 -23.25 13.35 -4.57
N CYS A 245 -24.24 12.51 -4.89
CA CYS A 245 -24.25 11.66 -6.08
C CYS A 245 -25.07 12.24 -7.26
N GLU A 246 -25.71 13.40 -7.11
CA GLU A 246 -26.61 13.95 -8.15
C GLU A 246 -25.89 14.88 -9.15
N GLY A 247 -24.61 15.20 -8.93
CA GLY A 247 -23.88 16.21 -9.70
C GLY A 247 -23.40 15.80 -11.11
N SER A 248 -23.35 14.52 -11.45
CA SER A 248 -22.71 14.07 -12.72
C SER A 248 -23.65 14.03 -13.94
N ARG A 249 -24.98 14.22 -13.78
CA ARG A 249 -25.92 14.27 -14.92
C ARG A 249 -26.08 15.67 -15.55
N ARG A 250 -24.98 16.34 -15.92
CA ARG A 250 -25.07 17.50 -16.83
C ARG A 250 -24.11 17.37 -18.00
N GLY A 251 -24.56 16.63 -19.00
CA GLY A 251 -23.90 16.60 -20.29
C GLY A 251 -24.50 15.56 -21.22
N THR A 252 -25.77 15.75 -21.63
CA THR A 252 -26.42 15.24 -22.87
C THR A 252 -27.95 15.25 -22.73
N ALA A 253 -28.57 16.40 -22.98
CA ALA A 253 -29.96 16.50 -23.49
C ALA A 253 -30.36 17.98 -23.64
N ALA A 254 -29.90 18.62 -24.71
CA ALA A 254 -30.50 19.86 -25.21
C ALA A 254 -30.27 19.96 -26.71
N ALA A 255 -30.91 19.08 -27.48
CA ALA A 255 -31.14 19.26 -28.90
C ALA A 255 -32.31 18.37 -29.31
N GLU A 256 -33.53 18.91 -29.25
CA GLU A 256 -34.62 18.66 -30.20
C GLU A 256 -35.91 19.29 -29.66
N THR A 257 -36.25 20.47 -30.18
CA THR A 257 -37.63 20.89 -30.49
C THR A 257 -37.55 22.22 -31.25
N ALA A 258 -37.50 22.13 -32.59
CA ALA A 258 -37.87 23.22 -33.49
C ALA A 258 -38.51 22.61 -34.74
N ALA A 259 -39.83 22.46 -34.70
CA ALA A 259 -40.68 22.30 -35.88
C ALA A 259 -42.13 22.64 -35.52
N ALA A 260 -42.48 23.92 -35.65
CA ALA A 260 -43.79 24.43 -36.02
C ALA A 260 -43.58 25.82 -36.64
#